data_AF-A0A517S7E7-F1
#
_entry.id   AF-A0A517S7E7-F1
#
_cell.length_a   1.000
_cell.length_b   1.000
_cell.length_c   1.000
_cell.angle_alpha   90.00
_cell.angle_beta   90.00
_cell.angle_gamma   90.00
#
_symmetry.space_group_name_H-M   'P 1'
#
loop_
_entity.id
_entity.type
_entity.pdbx_description
1 polymer ?
#
loop_
_entity_poly.entity_id
_entity_poly.type
_entity_poly.pdbx_seq_one_letter_code
_entity_poly.pdbx_strand_id
1 'polypeptide(L)' 'MRVRSQAGAWEREGEYIHNNPLKRGYVDDPVSWRYSSAGNYAKRPGLIDVLTEWSSTNREAELR' A
#
# COMPACT_ATOMS: atom_id res chain seq x y z
N MET A 1 7.94 14.11 -26.90
CA MET A 1 7.37 13.84 -25.56
C MET A 1 7.72 12.40 -25.19
N ARG A 2 8.57 12.16 -24.17
CA ARG A 2 9.06 10.81 -23.84
C ARG A 2 8.08 10.16 -22.87
N VAL A 3 7.31 9.17 -23.32
CA VAL A 3 6.49 8.34 -22.45
C VAL A 3 7.44 7.55 -21.56
N ARG A 4 7.43 7.81 -20.24
CA ARG A 4 8.25 7.05 -19.29
C ARG A 4 7.69 5.64 -19.20
N SER A 5 8.57 4.65 -19.23
CA SER A 5 8.24 3.26 -18.92
C SER A 5 7.51 3.18 -17.57
N GLN A 6 6.35 2.52 -17.52
CA GLN A 6 5.59 2.27 -16.29
C GLN A 6 6.24 1.22 -15.38
N ALA A 7 7.25 0.48 -15.87
CA ALA A 7 7.94 -0.52 -15.07
C ALA A 7 8.59 0.15 -13.84
N GLY A 8 8.22 -0.32 -12.64
CA GLY A 8 8.71 0.19 -11.36
C GLY A 8 8.10 1.53 -10.91
N ALA A 9 7.04 2.04 -11.55
CA ALA A 9 6.34 3.24 -11.06
C ALA A 9 5.72 3.01 -9.68
N TRP A 10 5.05 1.86 -9.50
CA TRP A 10 4.39 1.46 -8.26
C TRP A 10 5.34 1.36 -7.06
N GLU A 11 6.58 0.92 -7.30
CA GLU A 11 7.60 0.81 -6.26
C GLU A 11 8.04 2.20 -5.77
N ARG A 12 8.35 3.11 -6.71
CA ARG A 12 8.73 4.48 -6.38
C ARG A 12 7.61 5.26 -5.71
N GLU A 13 6.37 5.08 -6.19
CA GLU A 13 5.19 5.71 -5.60
C GLU A 13 4.91 5.18 -4.20
N GLY A 14 5.03 3.87 -3.99
CA GLY A 14 4.94 3.26 -2.65
C GLY A 14 5.98 3.81 -1.69
N GLU A 15 7.25 3.83 -2.11
CA GLU A 15 8.35 4.35 -1.30
C GLU A 15 8.18 5.84 -0.98
N TYR A 16 7.68 6.64 -1.93
CA TYR A 16 7.33 8.04 -1.66
C TYR A 16 6.23 8.16 -0.60
N ILE A 17 5.12 7.44 -0.76
CA ILE A 17 3.96 7.52 0.13
C ILE A 17 4.32 7.07 1.55
N HIS A 18 5.05 5.97 1.70
CA HIS A 18 5.43 5.44 3.02
C HIS A 18 6.43 6.32 3.75
N ASN A 19 7.32 7.01 3.03
CA ASN A 19 8.32 7.89 3.65
C ASN A 19 7.81 9.31 3.95
N ASN A 20 6.59 9.68 3.53
CA ASN A 20 6.05 11.02 3.79
C ASN A 20 5.96 11.40 5.27
N PRO A 21 5.47 10.53 6.17
CA PRO A 21 5.45 10.82 7.61
C PRO A 21 6.84 11.02 8.21
N LEU A 22 7.82 10.23 7.75
CA LEU A 22 9.23 10.35 8.16
C LEU A 22 9.84 11.67 7.69
N LYS A 23 9.70 12.01 6.41
CA LYS A 23 10.25 13.25 5.83
C LYS A 23 9.64 14.52 6.42
N ARG A 24 8.40 14.45 6.91
CA ARG A 24 7.75 15.54 7.64
C ARG A 24 8.11 15.59 9.13
N GLY A 25 8.83 14.60 9.65
CA GLY A 25 9.25 14.53 11.05
C GLY A 25 8.11 14.16 12.01
N TYR A 26 7.04 13.51 11.53
CA TYR A 26 5.94 13.08 12.39
C TYR A 26 6.25 11.78 13.14
N VAL A 27 7.13 10.95 12.58
CA VAL A 27 7.56 9.66 13.12
C VAL A 27 9.01 9.38 12.75
N ASP A 28 9.68 8.56 13.55
CA ASP A 28 11.05 8.10 13.30
C ASP A 28 11.11 6.83 12.43
N ASP A 29 9.98 6.11 12.29
CA ASP A 29 9.84 4.89 11.46
C ASP A 29 8.56 4.99 10.60
N PRO A 30 8.65 4.91 9.26
CA PRO A 30 7.49 4.82 8.36
C PRO A 30 6.44 3.80 8.78
N VAL A 31 6.87 2.65 9.31
CA VAL A 31 5.99 1.54 9.70
C VAL A 31 5.20 1.86 10.97
N SER A 32 5.65 2.83 11.76
CA SER A 32 4.92 3.31 12.95
C SER A 32 3.73 4.20 12.61
N TRP A 33 3.63 4.71 11.37
CA TRP A 33 2.51 5.53 10.93
C TRP A 33 1.25 4.69 10.74
N ARG A 34 0.41 4.65 11.79
CA ARG A 34 -0.77 3.79 11.90
C ARG A 34 -1.80 3.92 10.77
N TYR A 35 -1.85 5.08 10.12
CA TYR A 35 -2.78 5.36 9.04
C TYR A 35 -2.14 5.21 7.65
N SER A 36 -1.19 4.27 7.51
CA SER A 36 -0.59 3.92 6.23
C SER A 36 -0.51 2.41 6.04
N SER A 37 -0.43 1.98 4.78
CA SER A 37 -0.23 0.58 4.42
C SER A 37 1.20 0.07 4.68
N ALA A 38 2.14 0.92 5.11
CA ALA A 38 3.54 0.54 5.34
C ALA A 38 3.66 -0.66 6.31
N GLY A 39 2.83 -0.67 7.36
CA GLY A 39 2.70 -1.78 8.30
C GLY A 39 2.19 -3.07 7.66
N ASN A 40 1.21 -2.98 6.77
CA ASN A 40 0.65 -4.14 6.09
C ASN A 40 1.70 -4.82 5.19
N TYR A 41 2.50 -4.05 4.44
CA TYR A 41 3.63 -4.58 3.65
C TYR A 41 4.71 -5.21 4.53
N ALA A 42 4.90 -4.68 5.74
CA ALA A 42 5.79 -5.24 6.76
C ALA A 42 5.17 -6.41 7.55
N LYS A 43 4.01 -6.95 7.13
CA LYS A 43 3.26 -8.04 7.80
C LYS A 43 2.95 -7.75 9.28
N ARG A 44 2.77 -6.48 9.62
CA ARG A 44 2.34 -6.04 10.96
C ARG A 44 0.81 -5.84 10.96
N PRO A 45 0.12 -6.20 12.06
CA PRO A 45 -1.29 -5.88 12.21
C PRO A 45 -1.48 -4.36 12.21
N GLY A 46 -2.36 -3.89 11.33
CA GLY A 46 -2.75 -2.48 11.24
C GLY A 46 -3.83 -2.14 12.27
N LEU A 47 -4.12 -0.85 12.42
CA LEU A 47 -5.28 -0.40 13.21
C LEU A 47 -6.61 -0.76 12.54
N ILE A 48 -6.60 -0.85 11.21
CA ILE A 48 -7.73 -1.21 10.37
C ILE A 48 -7.32 -2.46 9.60
N ASP A 49 -8.19 -3.47 9.59
CA ASP A 49 -7.97 -4.66 8.79
C ASP A 49 -8.04 -4.32 7.30
N VAL A 50 -7.00 -4.74 6.56
CA VAL A 50 -6.89 -4.52 5.12
C VAL A 50 -6.97 -5.87 4.44
N LEU A 51 -7.99 -6.06 3.61
CA LEU A 51 -8.07 -7.22 2.73
C LEU A 51 -7.05 -7.06 1.60
N THR A 52 -6.01 -7.89 1.61
CA THR A 52 -4.98 -7.92 0.57
C THR A 52 -5.25 -8.97 -0.51
N GLU A 53 -6.32 -9.75 -0.36
CA GLU A 53 -6.74 -10.77 -1.31
C GLU A 53 -7.64 -10.14 -2.37
N TRP A 54 -7.10 -10.02 -3.58
CA TRP A 54 -7.88 -9.65 -4.75
C TRP A 54 -8.30 -10.93 -5.47
N SER A 55 -9.56 -11.34 -5.30
CA SER A 55 -10.07 -12.49 -6.06
C SER A 55 -10.27 -12.09 -7.52
N SER A 56 -9.62 -12.79 -8.45
CA SER A 56 -9.86 -12.64 -9.89
C SER A 56 -11.15 -13.31 -10.37
N THR A 57 -11.89 -13.98 -9.48
CA THR A 57 -13.10 -14.71 -9.84
C THR A 57 -14.32 -13.81 -9.73
N ASN A 58 -14.86 -13.41 -10.89
CA ASN A 58 -16.15 -12.72 -10.99
C ASN A 58 -17.24 -13.54 -10.26
N ARG A 59 -18.06 -12.81 -9.49
CA ARG A 59 -19.24 -13.29 -8.78
C ARG A 59 -20.33 -13.72 -9.78
N GLU A 60 -20.26 -14.96 -10.23
CA GLU A 60 -21.35 -15.67 -10.94
C GLU A 60 -21.76 -16.95 -10.17
N ALA A 61 -21.67 -16.92 -8.83
CA ALA A 61 -21.93 -18.09 -7.99
C ALA A 61 -23.03 -17.89 -6.91
N GLU A 62 -23.74 -16.76 -6.88
CA GLU A 62 -24.76 -16.48 -5.85
C GLU A 62 -26.20 -16.30 -6.39
N LEU A 63 -26.54 -16.89 -7.53
CA LEU A 63 -27.92 -16.93 -8.05
C LEU A 63 -28.41 -18.35 -8.38
N ARG A 64 -28.31 -19.27 -7.42
CA ARG A 64 -29.08 -20.53 -7.43
C ARG A 64 -30.05 -20.55 -6.26
#